data_AF-A0A0D5LQJ2-F1
#
_entry.id   AF-A0A0D5LQJ2-F1
#
_cell.length_a   1.000
_cell.length_b   1.000
_cell.length_c   1.000
_cell.angle_alpha   90.00
_cell.angle_beta   90.00
_cell.angle_gamma   90.00
#
_symmetry.space_group_name_H-M   'P 1'
#
loop_
_entity.id
_entity.type
_entity.pdbx_description
1 polymer ?
#
loop_
_entity_poly.entity_id
_entity_poly.type
_entity_poly.pdbx_seq_one_letter_code
_entity_poly.pdbx_strand_id
1 'polypeptide(L)'
;MNIFHYAPETGELVSGSVARLDPLEPHRFLIPAYATDLEPPTAADGEVAVFAEGAWSLRPDHRGQTWFDDEANPVEIDFIGAPAVRGLVAEKPFIPPTKAELSAYAARKSWETRIEGPLINGVRIKCDGEAIGLINGMAALAERDADRTFSFDAHGDGTAVLSLTAVEAIAIAERVGEFVQWTFDRRADVYAAIDAGTVSNQAEVDAAFAGMDEE
;
A
#
# COMPACT_ATOMS: atom_id res chain seq x y z
N MET A 1 -4.79 8.21 -57.89
CA MET A 1 -5.71 7.78 -56.83
C MET A 1 -4.88 7.44 -55.61
N ASN A 2 -5.24 7.96 -54.43
CA ASN A 2 -4.57 7.60 -53.19
C ASN A 2 -5.14 6.28 -52.67
N ILE A 3 -4.29 5.46 -52.09
CA ILE A 3 -4.66 4.24 -51.38
C ILE A 3 -4.01 4.24 -50.01
N PHE A 4 -4.69 3.65 -49.05
CA PHE A 4 -4.32 3.61 -47.64
C PHE A 4 -4.15 2.16 -47.23
N HIS A 5 -2.95 1.82 -46.76
CA HIS A 5 -2.56 0.49 -46.32
C HIS A 5 -2.91 0.33 -44.86
N TYR A 6 -3.50 -0.81 -44.51
CA TYR A 6 -3.76 -1.20 -43.14
C TYR A 6 -3.09 -2.52 -42.80
N ALA A 7 -2.80 -2.73 -41.51
CA ALA A 7 -2.21 -3.97 -41.02
C ALA A 7 -3.22 -5.12 -41.14
N PRO A 8 -2.80 -6.31 -41.61
CA PRO A 8 -3.72 -7.42 -41.85
C PRO A 8 -4.37 -7.97 -40.57
N GLU A 9 -3.68 -7.92 -39.44
CA GLU A 9 -4.16 -8.47 -38.17
C GLU A 9 -4.94 -7.45 -37.33
N THR A 10 -4.47 -6.21 -37.26
CA THR A 10 -5.05 -5.17 -36.40
C THR A 10 -5.99 -4.22 -37.15
N GLY A 11 -5.92 -4.19 -38.49
CA GLY A 11 -6.66 -3.24 -39.33
C GLY A 11 -6.16 -1.80 -39.21
N GLU A 12 -5.10 -1.53 -38.44
CA GLU A 12 -4.64 -0.16 -38.19
C GLU A 12 -4.03 0.48 -39.44
N LEU A 13 -4.25 1.78 -39.63
CA LEU A 13 -3.64 2.54 -40.71
C LEU A 13 -2.10 2.51 -40.57
N VAL A 14 -1.42 1.97 -41.58
CA VAL A 14 0.05 1.86 -41.61
C VAL A 14 0.65 3.01 -42.42
N SER A 15 0.14 3.25 -43.64
CA SER A 15 0.68 4.29 -44.52
C SER A 15 -0.25 4.63 -45.69
N GLY A 16 -0.06 5.81 -46.31
CA GLY A 16 -0.71 6.19 -47.57
C GLY A 16 0.26 6.13 -48.76
N SER A 17 -0.25 5.81 -49.95
CA SER A 17 0.54 5.81 -51.20
C SER A 17 -0.33 6.11 -52.42
N VAL A 18 0.28 6.35 -53.58
CA VAL A 18 -0.44 6.54 -54.84
C VAL A 18 -0.55 5.21 -55.58
N ALA A 19 -1.79 4.80 -55.90
CA ALA A 19 -2.04 3.58 -56.66
C ALA A 19 -1.45 3.68 -58.08
N ARG A 20 -0.86 2.57 -58.53
CA ARG A 20 -0.34 2.44 -59.90
C ARG A 20 -1.46 2.05 -60.85
N LEU A 21 -1.39 2.53 -62.08
CA LEU A 21 -2.23 2.02 -63.17
C LEU A 21 -1.87 0.58 -63.47
N ASP A 22 -2.87 -0.23 -63.79
CA ASP A 22 -2.69 -1.59 -64.25
C ASP A 22 -2.00 -1.56 -65.62
N PRO A 23 -0.81 -2.18 -65.77
CA PRO A 23 -0.09 -2.19 -67.03
C PRO A 23 -0.81 -2.96 -68.15
N LEU A 24 -1.81 -3.80 -67.82
CA LEU A 24 -2.63 -4.57 -68.75
C LEU A 24 -3.98 -3.90 -69.03
N GLU A 25 -4.50 -3.12 -68.07
CA GLU A 25 -5.78 -2.41 -68.17
C GLU A 25 -5.58 -0.90 -67.87
N PRO A 26 -5.29 -0.05 -68.88
CA PRO A 26 -4.88 1.35 -68.68
C PRO A 26 -5.89 2.27 -67.96
N HIS A 27 -7.11 1.79 -67.70
CA HIS A 27 -8.18 2.51 -66.99
C HIS A 27 -8.44 1.99 -65.58
N ARG A 28 -7.66 1.01 -65.10
CA ARG A 28 -7.81 0.40 -63.78
C ARG A 28 -6.60 0.70 -62.91
N PHE A 29 -6.84 0.95 -61.63
CA PHE A 29 -5.78 1.08 -60.63
C PHE A 29 -5.59 -0.22 -59.87
N LEU A 30 -4.34 -0.56 -59.57
CA LEU A 30 -3.98 -1.69 -58.73
C LEU A 30 -4.09 -1.30 -57.26
N ILE A 31 -5.02 -1.94 -56.55
CA ILE A 31 -5.14 -1.86 -55.09
C ILE A 31 -4.60 -3.17 -54.52
N PRO A 32 -3.49 -3.14 -53.77
CA PRO A 32 -2.95 -4.32 -53.10
C PRO A 32 -3.93 -4.92 -52.08
N ALA A 33 -3.67 -6.16 -51.67
CA ALA A 33 -4.32 -6.70 -50.47
C ALA A 33 -4.02 -5.81 -49.26
N TYR A 34 -5.00 -5.66 -48.36
CA TYR A 34 -4.92 -4.81 -47.17
C TYR A 34 -4.70 -3.32 -47.48
N ALA A 35 -5.25 -2.86 -48.60
CA ALA A 35 -5.34 -1.45 -48.95
C ALA A 35 -6.76 -1.07 -49.39
N THR A 36 -7.12 0.19 -49.20
CA THR A 36 -8.41 0.76 -49.65
C THR A 36 -8.19 2.15 -50.25
N ASP A 37 -9.05 2.55 -51.18
CA ASP A 37 -9.17 3.91 -51.71
C ASP A 37 -10.06 4.81 -50.84
N LEU A 38 -10.71 4.25 -49.81
CA LEU A 38 -11.45 5.00 -48.81
C LEU A 38 -10.48 5.79 -47.93
N GLU A 39 -10.70 7.09 -47.84
CA GLU A 39 -9.89 7.99 -47.02
C GLU A 39 -10.11 7.72 -45.52
N PRO A 40 -9.04 7.47 -44.74
CA PRO A 40 -9.14 7.28 -43.31
C PRO A 40 -9.49 8.61 -42.62
N PRO A 41 -10.21 8.56 -41.49
CA PRO A 41 -10.41 9.73 -40.66
C PRO A 41 -9.08 10.23 -40.10
N THR A 42 -8.99 11.53 -39.84
CA THR A 42 -7.86 12.11 -39.11
C THR A 42 -7.93 11.67 -37.64
N ALA A 43 -6.98 10.87 -37.20
CA ALA A 43 -6.86 10.48 -35.79
C ALA A 43 -6.27 11.63 -34.95
N ALA A 44 -6.81 11.86 -33.76
CA ALA A 44 -6.20 12.72 -32.76
C ALA A 44 -5.08 11.97 -32.01
N ASP A 45 -4.36 12.68 -31.14
CA ASP A 45 -3.40 12.05 -30.24
C ASP A 45 -4.12 11.05 -29.32
N GLY A 46 -3.57 9.84 -29.18
CA GLY A 46 -4.20 8.74 -28.44
C GLY A 46 -5.35 8.04 -29.20
N GLU A 47 -5.46 8.20 -30.51
CA GLU A 47 -6.37 7.45 -31.37
C GLU A 47 -5.64 6.84 -32.58
N VAL A 48 -6.21 5.77 -33.13
CA VAL A 48 -5.75 5.14 -34.36
C VAL A 48 -6.93 4.79 -35.26
N ALA A 49 -6.78 5.01 -36.57
CA ALA A 49 -7.77 4.59 -37.55
C ALA A 49 -7.64 3.10 -37.83
N VAL A 50 -8.73 2.34 -37.67
CA VAL A 50 -8.81 0.90 -37.91
C VAL A 50 -9.83 0.60 -39.00
N PHE A 51 -9.41 -0.12 -40.03
CA PHE A 51 -10.24 -0.59 -41.13
C PHE A 51 -10.81 -1.97 -40.82
N ALA A 52 -12.13 -2.05 -40.69
CA ALA A 52 -12.85 -3.30 -40.45
C ALA A 52 -14.20 -3.26 -41.18
N GLU A 53 -14.66 -4.42 -41.65
CA GLU A 53 -15.99 -4.56 -42.29
C GLU A 53 -16.24 -3.56 -43.46
N GLY A 54 -15.17 -3.18 -44.17
CA GLY A 54 -15.25 -2.26 -45.32
C GLY A 54 -15.33 -0.78 -44.97
N ALA A 55 -15.10 -0.38 -43.71
CA ALA A 55 -15.10 1.02 -43.28
C ALA A 55 -13.98 1.33 -42.27
N TRP A 56 -13.56 2.59 -42.25
CA TRP A 56 -12.66 3.11 -41.22
C TRP A 56 -13.43 3.50 -39.96
N SER A 57 -12.84 3.21 -38.79
CA SER A 57 -13.32 3.68 -37.50
C SER A 57 -12.15 4.17 -36.65
N LEU A 58 -12.32 5.26 -35.90
CA LEU A 58 -11.33 5.68 -34.91
C LEU A 58 -11.48 4.81 -33.66
N ARG A 59 -10.35 4.35 -33.12
CA ARG A 59 -10.26 3.59 -31.89
C ARG A 59 -9.27 4.27 -30.94
N PRO A 60 -9.56 4.32 -29.63
CA PRO A 60 -8.57 4.75 -28.65
C PRO A 60 -7.30 3.90 -28.74
N ASP A 61 -6.15 4.55 -28.61
CA ASP A 61 -4.85 3.92 -28.61
C ASP A 61 -4.08 4.38 -27.37
N HIS A 62 -4.04 3.49 -26.37
CA HIS A 62 -3.33 3.71 -25.11
C HIS A 62 -2.05 2.87 -25.04
N ARG A 63 -1.57 2.32 -26.17
CA ARG A 63 -0.41 1.43 -26.17
C ARG A 63 0.83 2.10 -25.56
N GLY A 64 1.59 1.34 -24.77
CA GLY A 64 2.74 1.83 -24.02
C GLY A 64 2.41 2.64 -22.77
N GLN A 65 1.13 2.91 -22.48
CA GLN A 65 0.69 3.46 -21.20
C GLN A 65 0.56 2.35 -20.15
N THR A 66 0.71 2.71 -18.87
CA THR A 66 0.42 1.82 -17.74
C THR A 66 -0.96 2.11 -17.19
N TRP A 67 -1.79 1.07 -17.11
CA TRP A 67 -3.10 1.06 -16.46
C TRP A 67 -3.07 0.05 -15.30
N PHE A 68 -4.15 -0.07 -14.54
CA PHE A 68 -4.21 -0.96 -13.38
C PHE A 68 -5.42 -1.88 -13.42
N ASP A 69 -5.26 -3.10 -12.90
CA ASP A 69 -6.37 -4.02 -12.64
C ASP A 69 -7.10 -3.69 -11.32
N ASP A 70 -8.08 -4.51 -10.94
CA ASP A 70 -8.87 -4.36 -9.72
C ASP A 70 -8.07 -4.63 -8.43
N GLU A 71 -6.93 -5.31 -8.54
CA GLU A 71 -5.96 -5.56 -7.47
C GLU A 71 -4.84 -4.51 -7.42
N ALA A 72 -4.96 -3.42 -8.20
CA ALA A 72 -3.99 -2.34 -8.31
C ALA A 72 -2.62 -2.77 -8.85
N ASN A 73 -2.54 -3.89 -9.57
CA ASN A 73 -1.34 -4.32 -10.30
C ASN A 73 -1.20 -3.53 -11.60
N PRO A 74 0.02 -3.10 -11.98
CA PRO A 74 0.25 -2.38 -13.21
C PRO A 74 0.15 -3.32 -14.44
N VAL A 75 -0.53 -2.85 -15.48
CA VAL A 75 -0.70 -3.52 -16.77
C VAL A 75 -0.25 -2.56 -17.87
N GLU A 76 0.73 -2.97 -18.66
CA GLU A 76 1.13 -2.24 -19.88
C GLU A 76 0.13 -2.53 -21.00
N ILE A 77 -0.37 -1.49 -21.64
CA ILE A 77 -1.30 -1.64 -22.76
C ILE A 77 -0.52 -1.96 -24.03
N ASP A 78 -0.83 -3.09 -24.65
CA ASP A 78 -0.25 -3.56 -25.92
C ASP A 78 -1.28 -3.71 -27.05
N PHE A 79 -2.53 -3.29 -26.80
CA PHE A 79 -3.66 -3.45 -27.73
C PHE A 79 -4.35 -2.13 -28.06
N ILE A 80 -5.00 -2.11 -29.23
CA ILE A 80 -5.86 -1.01 -29.68
C ILE A 80 -7.26 -1.16 -29.07
N GLY A 81 -7.85 -0.04 -28.67
CA GLY A 81 -9.15 0.05 -28.03
C GLY A 81 -9.07 0.54 -26.60
N ALA A 82 -10.21 0.96 -26.04
CA ALA A 82 -10.27 1.49 -24.68
C ALA A 82 -9.94 0.41 -23.64
N PRO A 83 -8.89 0.55 -22.82
CA PRO A 83 -8.54 -0.48 -21.84
C PRO A 83 -9.62 -0.70 -20.77
N ALA A 84 -10.46 0.30 -20.52
CA ALA A 84 -11.61 0.22 -19.63
C ALA A 84 -12.60 -0.92 -19.98
N VAL A 85 -12.71 -1.33 -21.25
CA VAL A 85 -13.57 -2.46 -21.64
C VAL A 85 -13.05 -3.81 -21.13
N ARG A 86 -11.76 -3.87 -20.76
CA ARG A 86 -11.10 -5.02 -20.13
C ARG A 86 -11.04 -4.90 -18.61
N GLY A 87 -11.75 -3.94 -18.02
CA GLY A 87 -11.75 -3.71 -16.57
C GLY A 87 -10.54 -2.93 -16.05
N LEU A 88 -9.70 -2.38 -16.93
CA LEU A 88 -8.52 -1.62 -16.52
C LEU A 88 -8.88 -0.17 -16.21
N VAL A 89 -8.20 0.41 -15.23
CA VAL A 89 -8.35 1.83 -14.86
C VAL A 89 -7.04 2.59 -15.05
N ALA A 90 -7.11 3.86 -15.46
CA ALA A 90 -5.93 4.66 -15.75
C ALA A 90 -5.18 5.08 -14.47
N GLU A 91 -5.91 5.31 -13.38
CA GLU A 91 -5.34 5.64 -12.08
C GLU A 91 -5.27 4.39 -11.21
N LYS A 92 -4.21 4.28 -10.41
CA LYS A 92 -4.05 3.16 -9.48
C LYS A 92 -5.20 3.18 -8.46
N PRO A 93 -6.02 2.13 -8.36
CA PRO A 93 -7.09 2.10 -7.39
C PRO A 93 -6.55 2.07 -5.97
N PHE A 94 -7.24 2.77 -5.06
CA PHE A 94 -6.99 2.64 -3.63
C PHE A 94 -7.72 1.40 -3.10
N ILE A 95 -6.96 0.42 -2.63
CA ILE A 95 -7.49 -0.76 -1.96
C ILE A 95 -7.37 -0.51 -0.45
N PRO A 96 -8.48 -0.29 0.27
CA PRO A 96 -8.44 -0.13 1.71
C PRO A 96 -7.96 -1.44 2.36
N PRO A 97 -7.18 -1.37 3.46
CA PRO A 97 -6.78 -2.56 4.18
C PRO A 97 -8.02 -3.29 4.71
N THR A 98 -7.97 -4.61 4.65
CA THR A 98 -8.99 -5.46 5.25
C THR A 98 -8.96 -5.36 6.77
N LYS A 99 -10.08 -5.71 7.42
CA LYS A 99 -10.13 -5.82 8.89
C LYS A 99 -9.07 -6.77 9.45
N ALA A 100 -8.77 -7.86 8.74
CA ALA A 100 -7.74 -8.82 9.15
C ALA A 100 -6.33 -8.21 9.11
N GLU A 101 -6.01 -7.43 8.08
CA GLU A 101 -4.74 -6.71 7.99
C GLU A 101 -4.61 -5.63 9.07
N LEU A 102 -5.69 -4.88 9.35
CA LEU A 102 -5.71 -3.90 10.44
C LEU A 102 -5.54 -4.56 11.80
N SER A 103 -6.20 -5.70 12.05
CA SER A 103 -6.04 -6.45 13.30
C SER A 103 -4.64 -7.02 13.45
N ALA A 104 -4.03 -7.54 12.39
CA ALA A 104 -2.63 -7.97 12.41
C ALA A 104 -1.67 -6.80 12.68
N TYR A 105 -1.93 -5.64 12.08
CA TYR A 105 -1.19 -4.41 12.35
C TYR A 105 -1.33 -3.97 13.82
N ALA A 106 -2.55 -3.94 14.38
CA ALA A 106 -2.79 -3.58 15.77
C ALA A 106 -2.13 -4.56 16.76
N ALA A 107 -2.07 -5.87 16.43
CA ALA A 107 -1.34 -6.85 17.22
C ALA A 107 0.16 -6.54 17.29
N ARG A 108 0.77 -6.20 16.14
CA ARG A 108 2.17 -5.79 16.06
C ARG A 108 2.41 -4.48 16.79
N LYS A 109 1.56 -3.47 16.59
CA LYS A 109 1.69 -2.16 17.23
C LYS A 109 1.62 -2.27 18.76
N SER A 110 0.66 -3.03 19.28
CA SER A 110 0.56 -3.34 20.72
C SER A 110 1.84 -3.97 21.28
N TRP A 111 2.47 -4.89 20.52
CA TRP A 111 3.75 -5.48 20.91
C TRP A 111 4.90 -4.47 20.87
N GLU A 112 5.02 -3.68 19.80
CA GLU A 112 6.04 -2.63 19.64
C GLU A 112 5.97 -1.60 20.76
N THR A 113 4.77 -1.08 21.04
CA THR A 113 4.52 -0.15 22.15
C THR A 113 4.87 -0.78 23.49
N ARG A 114 4.52 -2.05 23.69
CA ARG A 114 4.85 -2.75 24.93
C ARG A 114 6.35 -2.86 25.16
N ILE A 115 7.13 -3.23 24.15
CA ILE A 115 8.58 -3.40 24.32
C ILE A 115 9.32 -2.06 24.43
N GLU A 116 8.81 -0.99 23.82
CA GLU A 116 9.32 0.37 24.00
C GLU A 116 9.21 0.78 25.47
N GLY A 117 8.05 0.49 26.09
CA GLY A 117 7.84 0.69 27.52
C GLY A 117 7.45 2.13 27.91
N PRO A 118 7.03 2.35 29.17
CA PRO A 118 6.59 3.65 29.64
C PRO A 118 7.77 4.60 29.88
N LEU A 119 7.53 5.91 29.77
CA LEU A 119 8.37 6.92 30.41
C LEU A 119 8.02 7.01 31.90
N ILE A 120 9.00 6.75 32.76
CA ILE A 120 8.89 6.94 34.21
C ILE A 120 9.96 7.94 34.63
N ASN A 121 9.54 9.11 35.12
CA ASN A 121 10.43 10.21 35.49
C ASN A 121 11.43 10.60 34.38
N GLY A 122 11.00 10.59 33.12
CA GLY A 122 11.84 10.92 31.96
C GLY A 122 12.79 9.81 31.52
N VAL A 123 12.73 8.63 32.15
CA VAL A 123 13.53 7.46 31.78
C VAL A 123 12.60 6.43 31.16
N ARG A 124 12.94 5.98 29.95
CA ARG A 124 12.19 4.93 29.26
C ARG A 124 12.52 3.59 29.93
N ILE A 125 11.50 2.89 30.42
CA ILE A 125 11.71 1.58 31.08
C ILE A 125 11.41 0.47 30.09
N LYS A 126 12.45 -0.26 29.67
CA LYS A 126 12.29 -1.38 28.73
C LYS A 126 11.38 -2.46 29.32
N CYS A 127 10.44 -2.96 28.52
CA CYS A 127 9.40 -3.89 28.97
C CYS A 127 9.32 -5.15 28.09
N ASP A 128 10.46 -5.72 27.73
CA ASP A 128 10.52 -7.07 27.17
C ASP A 128 10.38 -8.14 28.26
N GLY A 129 10.27 -9.42 27.86
CA GLY A 129 10.04 -10.52 28.81
C GLY A 129 11.16 -10.69 29.84
N GLU A 130 12.40 -10.37 29.50
CA GLU A 130 13.54 -10.44 30.42
C GLU A 130 13.50 -9.28 31.42
N ALA A 131 13.33 -8.05 30.92
CA ALA A 131 13.25 -6.84 31.73
C ALA A 131 12.09 -6.91 32.74
N ILE A 132 10.90 -7.36 32.31
CA ILE A 132 9.75 -7.55 33.20
C ILE A 132 10.07 -8.56 34.31
N GLY A 133 10.78 -9.65 33.99
CA GLY A 133 11.21 -10.64 34.99
C GLY A 133 12.17 -10.04 36.03
N LEU A 134 13.12 -9.22 35.59
CA LEU A 134 14.06 -8.52 36.47
C LEU A 134 13.36 -7.48 37.36
N ILE A 135 12.44 -6.70 36.79
CA ILE A 135 11.66 -5.68 37.52
C ILE A 135 10.81 -6.36 38.60
N ASN A 136 10.14 -7.46 38.29
CA ASN A 136 9.37 -8.23 39.27
C ASN A 136 10.27 -8.80 40.38
N GLY A 137 11.47 -9.29 40.03
CA GLY A 137 12.45 -9.76 41.01
C GLY A 137 12.95 -8.65 41.94
N MET A 138 13.17 -7.45 41.39
CA MET A 138 13.55 -6.25 42.14
C MET A 138 12.45 -5.86 43.14
N ALA A 139 11.20 -5.76 42.68
CA ALA A 139 10.07 -5.45 43.54
C ALA A 139 9.89 -6.49 44.66
N ALA A 140 9.99 -7.79 44.35
CA ALA A 140 9.90 -8.84 45.36
C ALA A 140 11.01 -8.79 46.43
N LEU A 141 12.20 -8.28 46.09
CA LEU A 141 13.25 -8.01 47.07
C LEU A 141 12.96 -6.76 47.90
N ALA A 142 12.46 -5.71 47.27
CA ALA A 142 12.09 -4.45 47.91
C ALA A 142 10.95 -4.63 48.93
N GLU A 143 9.96 -5.47 48.63
CA GLU A 143 8.86 -5.83 49.55
C GLU A 143 9.35 -6.52 50.83
N ARG A 144 10.50 -7.21 50.78
CA ARG A 144 11.06 -7.96 51.90
C ARG A 144 12.05 -7.15 52.74
N ASP A 145 12.57 -6.06 52.18
CA ASP A 145 13.60 -5.23 52.78
C ASP A 145 13.39 -3.76 52.36
N ALA A 146 12.64 -3.03 53.19
CA ALA A 146 12.24 -1.66 52.92
C ALA A 146 13.43 -0.66 52.94
N ASP A 147 14.55 -1.02 53.58
CA ASP A 147 15.74 -0.18 53.68
C ASP A 147 16.74 -0.46 52.54
N ARG A 148 16.44 -1.43 51.67
CA ARG A 148 17.31 -1.79 50.54
C ARG A 148 17.33 -0.71 49.47
N THR A 149 18.52 -0.53 48.90
CA THR A 149 18.72 0.26 47.69
C THR A 149 19.08 -0.62 46.50
N PHE A 150 18.74 -0.15 45.30
CA PHE A 150 18.94 -0.86 44.05
C PHE A 150 19.69 0.02 43.05
N SER A 151 20.50 -0.61 42.21
CA SER A 151 21.04 -0.03 40.98
C SER A 151 20.34 -0.70 39.82
N PHE A 152 19.35 -0.02 39.25
CA PHE A 152 18.48 -0.55 38.21
C PHE A 152 18.87 0.00 36.85
N ASP A 153 19.27 -0.87 35.93
CA ASP A 153 19.57 -0.52 34.55
C ASP A 153 18.29 -0.62 33.71
N ALA A 154 17.69 0.52 33.39
CA ALA A 154 16.39 0.61 32.72
C ALA A 154 16.40 0.07 31.28
N HIS A 155 17.58 0.02 30.64
CA HIS A 155 17.73 -0.41 29.25
C HIS A 155 18.48 -1.74 29.12
N GLY A 156 19.27 -2.11 30.15
CA GLY A 156 20.10 -3.32 30.17
C GLY A 156 21.44 -3.18 29.43
N ASP A 157 21.80 -1.96 29.02
CA ASP A 157 23.03 -1.63 28.30
C ASP A 157 23.99 -0.72 29.10
N GLY A 158 23.63 -0.43 30.36
CA GLY A 158 24.38 0.44 31.27
C GLY A 158 24.19 1.93 31.01
N THR A 159 23.38 2.34 30.04
CA THR A 159 23.22 3.77 29.68
C THR A 159 22.24 4.52 30.58
N ALA A 160 21.33 3.80 31.24
CA ALA A 160 20.27 4.38 32.08
C ALA A 160 20.18 3.67 33.43
N VAL A 161 21.22 3.83 34.26
CA VAL A 161 21.26 3.25 35.61
C VAL A 161 20.67 4.20 36.64
N LEU A 162 19.61 3.76 37.32
CA LEU A 162 18.91 4.49 38.37
C LEU A 162 19.28 3.95 39.75
N SER A 163 19.47 4.85 40.72
CA SER A 163 19.55 4.48 42.13
C SER A 163 18.18 4.59 42.74
N LEU A 164 17.62 3.47 43.20
CA LEU A 164 16.25 3.39 43.68
C LEU A 164 16.21 2.93 45.14
N THR A 165 15.30 3.51 45.91
CA THR A 165 14.82 2.96 47.18
C THR A 165 13.89 1.77 46.94
N ALA A 166 13.62 0.97 47.98
CA ALA A 166 12.62 -0.10 47.92
C ALA A 166 11.24 0.41 47.47
N VAL A 167 10.81 1.58 47.95
CA VAL A 167 9.53 2.20 47.58
C VAL A 167 9.48 2.54 46.10
N GLU A 168 10.54 3.14 45.55
CA GLU A 168 10.61 3.49 44.12
C GLU A 168 10.70 2.26 43.22
N ALA A 169 11.39 1.22 43.67
CA ALA A 169 11.47 -0.06 42.96
C ALA A 169 10.10 -0.73 42.81
N ILE A 170 9.29 -0.72 43.88
CA ILE A 170 7.91 -1.24 43.86
C ILE A 170 7.05 -0.39 42.92
N ALA A 171 7.13 0.94 43.03
CA ALA A 171 6.34 1.85 42.19
C ALA A 171 6.64 1.70 40.69
N ILE A 172 7.90 1.45 40.31
CA ILE A 172 8.27 1.15 38.92
C ILE A 172 7.61 -0.14 38.44
N ALA A 173 7.64 -1.20 39.25
CA ALA A 173 7.04 -2.48 38.87
C ALA A 173 5.51 -2.37 38.71
N GLU A 174 4.85 -1.63 39.59
CA GLU A 174 3.42 -1.36 39.50
C GLU A 174 3.08 -0.59 38.21
N ARG A 175 3.78 0.51 37.91
CA ARG A 175 3.56 1.29 36.69
C ARG A 175 3.86 0.49 35.42
N VAL A 176 4.87 -0.39 35.44
CA VAL A 176 5.14 -1.31 34.32
C VAL A 176 3.99 -2.31 34.15
N GLY A 177 3.44 -2.84 35.23
CA GLY A 177 2.25 -3.70 35.20
C GLY A 177 1.03 -2.99 34.60
N GLU A 178 0.76 -1.76 35.05
CA GLU A 178 -0.30 -0.91 34.51
C GLU A 178 -0.11 -0.65 33.01
N PHE A 179 1.11 -0.33 32.58
CA PHE A 179 1.45 -0.11 31.18
C PHE A 179 1.21 -1.36 30.31
N VAL A 180 1.69 -2.51 30.77
CA VAL A 180 1.47 -3.78 30.04
C VAL A 180 -0.02 -4.07 29.92
N GLN A 181 -0.80 -3.90 30.98
CA GLN A 181 -2.24 -4.12 30.94
C GLN A 181 -2.93 -3.14 29.99
N TRP A 182 -2.57 -1.86 30.03
CA TRP A 182 -3.07 -0.85 29.11
C TRP A 182 -2.83 -1.22 27.64
N THR A 183 -1.66 -1.77 27.29
CA THR A 183 -1.40 -2.22 25.90
C THR A 183 -2.33 -3.35 25.44
N PHE A 184 -2.82 -4.18 26.36
CA PHE A 184 -3.77 -5.25 26.07
C PHE A 184 -5.19 -4.72 25.94
N ASP A 185 -5.62 -3.89 26.88
CA ASP A 185 -6.95 -3.30 26.89
C ASP A 185 -7.13 -2.42 25.65
N ARG A 186 -6.14 -1.57 25.33
CA ARG A 186 -6.17 -0.74 24.13
C ARG A 186 -6.25 -1.56 22.84
N ARG A 187 -5.56 -2.70 22.78
CA ARG A 187 -5.66 -3.59 21.61
C ARG A 187 -7.06 -4.19 21.49
N ALA A 188 -7.70 -4.56 22.60
CA ALA A 188 -9.07 -5.05 22.59
C ALA A 188 -10.04 -3.97 22.07
N ASP A 189 -9.87 -2.72 22.52
CA ASP A 189 -10.67 -1.58 22.05
C ASP A 189 -10.47 -1.33 20.54
N VAL A 190 -9.23 -1.39 20.06
CA VAL A 190 -8.91 -1.22 18.64
C VAL A 190 -9.55 -2.31 17.79
N TYR A 191 -9.54 -3.57 18.26
CA TYR A 191 -10.25 -4.65 17.55
C TYR A 191 -11.75 -4.38 17.47
N ALA A 192 -12.39 -3.96 18.57
CA ALA A 192 -13.79 -3.60 18.56
C ALA A 192 -14.08 -2.42 17.61
N ALA A 193 -13.18 -1.43 17.54
CA ALA A 193 -13.29 -0.29 16.63
C ALA A 193 -13.12 -0.67 15.15
N ILE A 194 -12.21 -1.60 14.83
CA ILE A 194 -12.05 -2.18 13.49
C ILE A 194 -13.33 -2.94 13.09
N ASP A 195 -13.89 -3.73 14.01
CA ASP A 195 -15.13 -4.46 13.76
C ASP A 195 -16.32 -3.53 13.53
N ALA A 196 -16.41 -2.45 14.29
CA ALA A 196 -17.40 -1.39 14.12
C ALA A 196 -17.16 -0.51 12.87
N GLY A 197 -15.98 -0.58 12.26
CA GLY A 197 -15.60 0.24 11.11
C GLY A 197 -15.24 1.69 11.46
N THR A 198 -15.02 2.00 12.74
CA THR A 198 -14.56 3.33 13.19
C THR A 198 -13.04 3.47 13.14
N VAL A 199 -12.32 2.35 12.97
CA VAL A 199 -10.90 2.31 12.58
C VAL A 199 -10.80 1.59 11.24
N SER A 200 -10.21 2.26 10.25
CA SER A 200 -10.20 1.89 8.83
C SER A 200 -8.82 2.01 8.17
N ASN A 201 -7.83 2.58 8.86
CA ASN A 201 -6.46 2.70 8.36
C ASN A 201 -5.42 2.54 9.49
N GLN A 202 -4.16 2.36 9.12
CA GLN A 202 -3.06 2.14 10.08
C GLN A 202 -2.77 3.39 10.93
N ALA A 203 -2.98 4.59 10.41
CA ALA A 203 -2.74 5.82 11.16
C ALA A 203 -3.70 5.99 12.35
N GLU A 204 -4.96 5.54 12.19
CA GLU A 204 -5.93 5.48 13.29
C GLU A 204 -5.54 4.44 14.34
N VAL A 205 -4.96 3.30 13.92
CA VAL A 205 -4.37 2.32 14.87
C VAL A 205 -3.20 2.95 15.61
N ASP A 206 -2.27 3.61 14.92
CA ASP A 206 -1.14 4.31 15.55
C ASP A 206 -1.60 5.34 16.57
N ALA A 207 -2.59 6.17 16.21
CA ALA A 207 -3.17 7.16 17.10
C ALA A 207 -3.81 6.53 18.34
N ALA A 208 -4.43 5.34 18.20
CA ALA A 208 -4.99 4.63 19.33
C ALA A 208 -3.93 4.14 20.33
N PHE A 209 -2.69 3.93 19.92
CA PHE A 209 -1.58 3.55 20.81
C PHE A 209 -0.69 4.74 21.23
N ALA A 210 -1.05 5.97 20.85
CA ALA A 210 -0.34 7.16 21.30
C ALA A 210 -0.83 7.62 22.69
N GLY A 211 0.05 8.28 23.46
CA GLY A 211 -0.36 9.14 24.56
C GLY A 211 -0.37 8.57 25.98
N MET A 212 0.18 7.38 26.26
CA MET A 212 0.28 6.90 27.65
C MET A 212 1.38 7.61 28.48
N ASP A 213 2.34 8.26 27.82
CA ASP A 213 3.45 8.95 28.49
C ASP A 213 3.05 10.32 29.11
N GLU A 214 1.78 10.74 28.99
CA GLU A 214 1.28 12.07 29.40
C GLU A 214 0.53 12.10 30.76
N GLU A 215 0.44 10.97 31.49
CA GLU A 215 -0.12 10.90 32.87
C GLU A 215 0.89 10.48 33.95
#